data_AF-A0A3B8VGS9-F1
#
_entry.id   AF-A0A3B8VGS9-F1
#
_cell.length_a   1.000
_cell.length_b   1.000
_cell.length_c   1.000
_cell.angle_alpha   90.00
_cell.angle_beta   90.00
_cell.angle_gamma   90.00
#
_symmetry.space_group_name_H-M   'P 1'
#
loop_
_entity.id
_entity.type
_entity.pdbx_description
1 polymer ?
#
loop_
_entity_poly.entity_id
_entity_poly.type
_entity_poly.pdbx_seq_one_letter_code
_entity_poly.pdbx_strand_id
1 'polypeptide(L)'
;MSEEIDAFLWSFNNVSGMKRNFIRFIVRVLFVALVILLSGCAISQEISIDGKNYHQGELHIQFSDNVRNVKITLNGKIIDTRRRSTSEIHLKNLEEKHYTLIVTASSWDLKDALFFEKEVEISGNQPDGILIPVLPKSRTYWLYQTTTFVGAIVVENNYVRPLLIILNLIR
;
A
#
# COMPACT_ATOMS: atom_id res chain seq x y z
N MET A 1 -41.58 -48.60 -9.63
CA MET A 1 -41.96 -47.27 -9.09
C MET A 1 -40.99 -46.76 -8.02
N SER A 2 -39.98 -47.52 -7.56
CA SER A 2 -38.93 -47.00 -6.65
C SER A 2 -37.68 -46.48 -7.38
N GLU A 3 -37.35 -47.01 -8.57
CA GLU A 3 -36.14 -46.60 -9.30
C GLU A 3 -36.16 -45.15 -9.80
N GLU A 4 -37.33 -44.58 -10.10
CA GLU A 4 -37.44 -43.18 -10.53
C GLU A 4 -37.27 -42.18 -9.37
N ILE A 5 -37.59 -42.58 -8.14
CA ILE A 5 -37.43 -41.72 -6.95
C ILE A 5 -35.94 -41.64 -6.57
N ASP A 6 -35.21 -42.75 -6.68
CA ASP A 6 -33.78 -42.78 -6.36
C ASP A 6 -32.94 -41.97 -7.37
N ALA A 7 -33.30 -41.99 -8.66
CA ALA A 7 -32.68 -41.14 -9.67
C ALA A 7 -32.95 -39.64 -9.44
N PHE A 8 -34.16 -39.29 -8.98
CA PHE A 8 -34.53 -37.92 -8.65
C PHE A 8 -33.81 -37.40 -7.40
N LEU A 9 -33.66 -38.24 -6.36
CA LEU A 9 -32.94 -37.89 -5.14
C LEU A 9 -31.40 -37.78 -5.36
N TRP A 10 -30.83 -38.60 -6.24
CA TRP A 10 -29.41 -38.51 -6.62
C TRP A 10 -29.09 -37.21 -7.38
N SER A 11 -29.98 -36.78 -8.28
CA SER A 11 -29.90 -35.50 -8.99
C SER A 11 -29.90 -34.29 -8.05
N PHE A 12 -30.77 -34.29 -7.03
CA PHE A 12 -30.84 -33.17 -6.06
C PHE A 12 -29.61 -33.10 -5.14
N ASN A 13 -29.04 -34.24 -4.76
CA ASN A 13 -27.84 -34.27 -3.91
C ASN A 13 -26.61 -33.70 -4.63
N ASN A 14 -26.45 -33.96 -5.94
CA ASN A 14 -25.35 -33.43 -6.75
C ASN A 14 -25.48 -31.92 -7.03
N VAL A 15 -26.69 -31.39 -7.16
CA VAL A 15 -26.93 -29.94 -7.35
C VAL A 15 -26.59 -29.13 -6.09
N SER A 16 -26.71 -29.73 -4.90
CA SER A 16 -26.40 -29.08 -3.62
C SER A 16 -24.89 -28.89 -3.38
N GLY A 17 -24.07 -29.80 -3.90
CA GLY A 17 -22.60 -29.74 -3.82
C GLY A 17 -22.01 -28.67 -4.75
N MET A 18 -22.57 -28.56 -5.96
CA MET A 18 -22.14 -27.57 -6.95
C MET A 18 -22.43 -26.13 -6.49
N LYS A 19 -23.58 -25.87 -5.86
CA LYS A 19 -23.91 -24.56 -5.27
C LYS A 19 -22.99 -24.20 -4.10
N ARG A 20 -22.60 -25.17 -3.27
CA ARG A 20 -21.66 -24.95 -2.15
C ARG A 20 -20.26 -24.59 -2.62
N ASN A 21 -19.77 -25.26 -3.67
CA ASN A 21 -18.46 -24.96 -4.25
C ASN A 21 -18.46 -23.62 -5.00
N PHE A 22 -19.57 -23.28 -5.67
CA PHE A 22 -19.74 -21.99 -6.35
C PHE A 22 -19.77 -20.81 -5.36
N ILE A 23 -20.49 -20.93 -4.24
CA ILE A 23 -20.51 -19.89 -3.19
C ILE A 23 -19.11 -19.71 -2.58
N ARG A 24 -18.39 -20.80 -2.28
CA ARG A 24 -17.01 -20.73 -1.78
C ARG A 24 -16.06 -20.07 -2.77
N PHE A 25 -16.25 -20.32 -4.07
CA PHE A 25 -15.49 -19.68 -5.13
C PHE A 25 -15.75 -18.16 -5.17
N ILE A 26 -17.02 -17.74 -5.13
CA ILE A 26 -17.39 -16.31 -5.11
C ILE A 26 -16.78 -15.60 -3.89
N VAL A 27 -16.88 -16.19 -2.69
CA VAL A 27 -16.34 -15.58 -1.47
C VAL A 27 -14.81 -15.40 -1.57
N ARG A 28 -14.10 -16.40 -2.12
CA ARG A 28 -12.64 -16.29 -2.34
C ARG A 28 -12.29 -15.20 -3.35
N VAL A 29 -13.01 -15.12 -4.47
CA VAL A 29 -12.80 -14.09 -5.48
C VAL A 29 -13.08 -12.69 -4.90
N LEU A 30 -14.15 -12.55 -4.12
CA LEU A 30 -14.53 -11.28 -3.49
C LEU A 30 -13.49 -10.83 -2.45
N PHE A 31 -12.94 -11.77 -1.68
CA PHE A 31 -11.87 -11.49 -0.72
C PHE A 31 -10.57 -11.06 -1.41
N VAL A 32 -10.18 -11.75 -2.50
CA VAL A 32 -8.99 -11.37 -3.28
C VAL A 32 -9.17 -9.99 -3.92
N ALA A 33 -10.35 -9.70 -4.48
CA ALA A 33 -10.67 -8.39 -5.03
C ALA A 33 -10.62 -7.27 -3.97
N LEU A 34 -11.11 -7.53 -2.76
CA LEU A 34 -11.05 -6.59 -1.63
C LEU A 34 -9.60 -6.30 -1.22
N VAL A 35 -8.74 -7.32 -1.16
CA VAL A 35 -7.31 -7.15 -0.84
C VAL A 35 -6.59 -6.33 -1.92
N ILE A 36 -6.89 -6.59 -3.21
CA ILE A 36 -6.32 -5.81 -4.32
C ILE A 36 -6.77 -4.34 -4.24
N LEU A 37 -8.06 -4.08 -3.98
CA LEU A 37 -8.58 -2.72 -3.81
C LEU A 37 -7.94 -1.98 -2.63
N LEU A 38 -7.66 -2.67 -1.52
CA LEU A 38 -7.01 -2.07 -0.34
C LEU A 38 -5.51 -1.82 -0.57
N SER A 39 -4.86 -2.54 -1.49
CA SER A 39 -3.43 -2.37 -1.79
C SER A 39 -3.13 -1.19 -2.74
N GLY A 40 -4.14 -0.61 -3.39
CA GLY A 40 -3.96 0.23 -4.59
C GLY A 40 -4.26 1.72 -4.46
N CYS A 41 -4.26 2.33 -3.27
CA CYS A 41 -4.49 3.79 -3.16
C CYS A 41 -3.21 4.53 -2.76
N ALA A 42 -2.22 4.55 -3.66
CA ALA A 42 -1.12 5.51 -3.62
C ALA A 42 -1.67 6.86 -4.13
N ILE A 43 -2.01 7.75 -3.21
CA ILE A 43 -2.51 9.09 -3.51
C ILE A 43 -1.30 9.94 -3.90
N SER A 44 -1.09 10.13 -5.20
CA SER A 44 -0.25 11.21 -5.73
C SER A 44 -0.96 12.53 -5.46
N GLN A 45 -0.29 13.44 -4.73
CA GLN A 45 -0.82 14.76 -4.40
C GLN A 45 0.21 15.81 -4.78
N GLU A 46 -0.10 16.57 -5.83
CA GLU A 46 0.67 17.73 -6.28
C GLU A 46 0.49 18.90 -5.32
N ILE A 47 1.59 19.55 -4.92
CA ILE A 47 1.56 20.79 -4.16
C ILE A 47 2.07 21.92 -5.05
N SER A 48 1.17 22.84 -5.38
CA SER A 48 1.48 24.14 -5.95
C SER A 48 1.80 25.10 -4.80
N ILE A 49 3.03 25.61 -4.76
CA ILE A 49 3.36 26.74 -3.89
C ILE A 49 2.97 28.00 -4.66
N ASP A 50 2.17 28.86 -4.04
CA ASP A 50 1.62 30.07 -4.68
C ASP A 50 2.73 31.12 -4.88
N GLY A 51 3.53 30.93 -5.93
CA GLY A 51 4.53 31.86 -6.40
C GLY A 51 3.93 32.71 -7.51
N LYS A 52 3.90 34.03 -7.31
CA LYS A 52 3.80 34.97 -8.42
C LYS A 52 5.20 35.09 -9.02
N ASN A 53 5.39 34.67 -10.28
CA ASN A 53 6.34 35.20 -11.28
C ASN A 53 6.97 34.12 -12.19
N TYR A 54 7.32 34.56 -13.40
CA TYR A 54 7.70 33.85 -14.62
C TYR A 54 9.04 33.05 -14.59
N HIS A 55 9.54 32.67 -13.42
CA HIS A 55 10.81 31.92 -13.23
C HIS A 55 10.63 30.84 -12.16
N GLN A 56 9.90 29.80 -12.53
CA GLN A 56 9.51 28.71 -11.66
C GLN A 56 10.09 27.40 -12.17
N GLY A 57 10.84 26.71 -11.31
CA GLY A 57 11.31 25.36 -11.56
C GLY A 57 10.55 24.30 -10.76
N GLU A 58 10.79 23.04 -11.11
CA GLU A 58 10.19 21.87 -10.49
C GLU A 58 11.28 20.96 -9.91
N LEU A 59 11.03 20.39 -8.73
CA LEU A 59 11.91 19.44 -8.07
C LEU A 59 11.17 18.13 -7.81
N HIS A 60 11.69 17.04 -8.36
CA HIS A 60 11.12 15.71 -8.23
C HIS A 60 11.99 14.87 -7.28
N ILE A 61 11.43 14.45 -6.16
CA ILE A 61 12.12 13.66 -5.15
C ILE A 61 11.52 12.26 -5.16
N GLN A 62 12.29 11.28 -5.63
CA GLN A 62 11.90 9.87 -5.67
C GLN A 62 12.63 9.10 -4.58
N PHE A 63 11.90 8.26 -3.85
CA PHE A 63 12.47 7.34 -2.87
C PHE A 63 12.66 5.96 -3.50
N SER A 64 13.76 5.27 -3.17
CA SER A 64 13.98 3.91 -3.67
C SER A 64 12.99 2.87 -3.11
N ASP A 65 12.30 3.19 -2.02
CA ASP A 65 11.22 2.40 -1.42
C ASP A 65 10.21 3.36 -0.76
N ASN A 66 9.03 2.87 -0.43
CA ASN A 66 8.00 3.60 0.28
C ASN A 66 8.44 4.01 1.70
N VAL A 67 8.31 5.31 2.00
CA VAL A 67 8.69 5.89 3.29
C VAL A 67 7.52 6.59 3.95
N ARG A 68 7.44 6.53 5.29
CA ARG A 68 6.42 7.21 6.10
C ARG A 68 7.04 8.34 6.90
N ASN A 69 6.22 9.31 7.31
CA ASN A 69 6.64 10.46 8.13
C ASN A 69 7.81 11.23 7.51
N VAL A 70 7.74 11.47 6.21
CA VAL A 70 8.73 12.26 5.47
C VAL A 70 8.51 13.73 5.77
N LYS A 71 9.59 14.46 6.01
CA LYS A 71 9.62 15.90 6.18
C LYS A 71 10.69 16.48 5.26
N ILE A 72 10.28 17.39 4.39
CA ILE A 72 11.15 18.07 3.45
C ILE A 72 11.37 19.51 3.88
N THR A 73 12.64 19.89 3.88
CA THR A 73 13.10 21.22 4.23
C THR A 73 13.95 21.77 3.09
N LEU A 74 13.69 23.00 2.66
CA LEU A 74 14.53 23.74 1.71
C LEU A 74 15.09 24.97 2.42
N ASN A 75 16.41 25.14 2.45
CA ASN A 75 17.10 26.25 3.14
C ASN A 75 16.66 26.44 4.60
N GLY A 76 16.50 25.33 5.33
CA GLY A 76 16.06 25.34 6.74
C GLY A 76 14.56 25.59 6.96
N LYS A 77 13.78 25.88 5.90
CA LYS A 77 12.32 26.04 5.99
C LYS A 77 11.59 24.76 5.61
N ILE A 78 10.64 24.33 6.45
CA ILE A 78 9.79 23.16 6.18
C ILE A 78 8.84 23.53 5.04
N ILE A 79 8.88 22.77 3.96
CA ILE A 79 8.04 22.99 2.77
C ILE A 79 6.90 21.98 2.73
N ASP A 80 7.17 20.73 3.11
CA ASP A 80 6.16 19.66 3.11
C ASP A 80 6.40 18.66 4.24
N THR A 81 5.33 18.01 4.68
CA THR A 81 5.36 16.92 5.67
C THR A 81 4.31 15.87 5.33
N ARG A 82 4.77 14.66 4.99
CA ARG A 82 3.93 13.51 4.62
C ARG A 82 3.95 12.46 5.72
N ARG A 83 2.82 12.34 6.42
CA ARG A 83 2.63 11.30 7.46
C ARG A 83 2.38 9.91 6.88
N ARG A 84 1.83 9.83 5.67
CA ARG A 84 1.48 8.56 5.01
C ARG A 84 2.69 8.00 4.25
N SER A 85 2.54 6.75 3.79
CA SER A 85 3.50 6.08 2.93
C SER A 85 3.59 6.79 1.58
N THR A 86 4.79 7.19 1.20
CA THR A 86 5.08 7.98 0.00
C THR A 86 6.31 7.42 -0.69
N SER A 87 6.24 7.26 -2.02
CA SER A 87 7.34 6.87 -2.89
C SER A 87 7.95 8.05 -3.65
N GLU A 88 7.19 9.14 -3.83
CA GLU A 88 7.59 10.28 -4.64
C GLU A 88 6.94 11.57 -4.14
N ILE A 89 7.67 12.68 -4.24
CA ILE A 89 7.20 14.02 -3.90
C ILE A 89 7.60 14.98 -5.01
N HIS A 90 6.60 15.67 -5.57
CA HIS A 90 6.78 16.72 -6.56
C HIS A 90 6.59 18.08 -5.90
N LEU A 91 7.62 18.91 -5.98
CA LEU A 91 7.56 20.31 -5.56
C LEU A 91 7.55 21.18 -6.82
N LYS A 92 6.44 21.89 -7.04
CA LYS A 92 6.27 22.82 -8.17
C LYS A 92 6.40 24.26 -7.70
N ASN A 93 6.63 25.17 -8.66
CA ASN A 93 6.69 26.61 -8.44
C ASN A 93 7.80 27.06 -7.47
N LEU A 94 8.96 26.41 -7.53
CA LEU A 94 10.12 26.82 -6.75
C LEU A 94 10.86 27.94 -7.49
N GLU A 95 11.30 28.96 -6.75
CA GLU A 95 12.10 30.06 -7.32
C GLU A 95 13.42 29.50 -7.86
N GLU A 96 13.89 30.00 -9.00
CA GLU A 96 15.19 29.62 -9.55
C GLU A 96 16.34 30.13 -8.68
N LYS A 97 16.93 29.24 -7.87
CA LYS A 97 18.12 29.50 -7.04
C LYS A 97 18.71 28.19 -6.50
N HIS A 98 19.86 28.31 -5.83
CA HIS A 98 20.42 27.22 -5.05
C HIS A 98 19.65 26.99 -3.75
N TYR A 99 19.35 25.73 -3.48
CA TYR A 99 18.75 25.29 -2.23
C TYR A 99 19.56 24.18 -1.58
N THR A 100 19.61 24.20 -0.26
CA THR A 100 19.96 23.03 0.56
C THR A 100 18.70 22.23 0.80
N LEU A 101 18.57 21.09 0.12
CA LEU A 101 17.50 20.12 0.31
C LEU A 101 17.87 19.21 1.49
N ILE A 102 17.03 19.21 2.52
CA ILE A 102 17.12 18.27 3.64
C ILE A 102 15.83 17.45 3.68
N VAL A 103 15.98 16.14 3.51
CA VAL A 103 14.88 15.18 3.63
C VAL A 103 15.13 14.32 4.86
N THR A 104 14.14 14.31 5.74
CA THR A 104 14.17 13.48 6.94
C THR A 104 12.96 12.57 6.97
N ALA A 105 13.12 11.34 7.43
CA ALA A 105 12.00 10.47 7.70
C ALA A 105 12.28 9.58 8.90
N SER A 106 11.27 9.38 9.75
CA SER A 106 11.38 8.52 10.93
C SER A 106 10.09 7.74 11.13
N SER A 107 10.21 6.43 11.06
CA SER A 107 9.08 5.53 11.24
C SER A 107 9.55 4.19 11.79
N TRP A 108 8.65 3.50 12.49
CA TRP A 108 8.93 2.22 13.16
C TRP A 108 9.27 1.08 12.18
N ASP A 109 8.88 1.22 10.92
CA ASP A 109 9.18 0.27 9.85
C ASP A 109 10.59 0.43 9.28
N LEU A 110 11.24 1.57 9.48
CA LEU A 110 12.63 1.78 9.08
C LEU A 110 13.58 1.25 10.16
N LYS A 111 14.71 0.68 9.73
CA LYS A 111 15.77 0.27 10.66
C LYS A 111 16.36 1.47 11.40
N ASP A 112 16.64 2.54 10.67
CA ASP A 112 17.23 3.78 11.15
C ASP A 112 16.48 4.97 10.53
N ALA A 113 16.51 6.13 11.18
CA ALA A 113 15.94 7.34 10.61
C ALA A 113 16.66 7.71 9.30
N LEU A 114 15.90 8.11 8.28
CA LEU A 114 16.44 8.62 7.05
C LEU A 114 16.82 10.09 7.25
N PHE A 115 18.06 10.42 6.93
CA PHE A 115 18.56 11.79 6.84
C PHE A 115 19.34 11.91 5.53
N PHE A 116 18.88 12.79 4.66
CA PHE A 116 19.50 13.07 3.37
C PHE A 116 19.64 14.56 3.19
N GLU A 117 20.84 15.03 2.88
CA GLU A 117 21.15 16.43 2.65
C GLU A 117 21.91 16.55 1.32
N LYS A 118 21.44 17.45 0.46
CA LYS A 118 22.05 17.71 -0.85
C LYS A 118 21.80 19.14 -1.28
N GLU A 119 22.81 19.77 -1.89
CA GLU A 119 22.64 21.04 -2.57
C GLU A 119 22.06 20.80 -3.97
N VAL A 120 21.02 21.56 -4.30
CA VAL A 120 20.26 21.44 -5.55
C VAL A 120 20.13 22.81 -6.17
N GLU A 121 20.31 22.90 -7.49
CA GLU A 121 20.14 24.13 -8.25
C GLU A 121 18.86 24.01 -9.06
N ILE A 122 17.86 24.83 -8.76
CA ILE A 122 16.59 24.76 -9.47
C ILE A 122 16.66 25.72 -10.66
N SER A 123 16.56 25.16 -11.86
CA SER A 123 16.48 25.92 -13.12
C SER A 123 15.11 25.74 -13.76
N GLY A 124 14.56 26.80 -14.36
CA GLY A 124 13.21 26.79 -14.93
C GLY A 124 13.03 25.94 -16.20
N ASN A 125 14.10 25.31 -16.69
CA ASN A 125 14.09 24.62 -17.98
C ASN A 125 13.84 23.11 -17.87
N GLN A 126 14.14 22.45 -16.74
CA GLN A 126 13.91 21.00 -16.57
C GLN A 126 13.61 20.61 -15.12
N PRO A 127 12.73 19.62 -14.89
CA PRO A 127 12.51 19.06 -13.56
C PRO A 127 13.75 18.27 -13.13
N ASP A 128 14.39 18.71 -12.05
CA ASP A 128 15.52 17.99 -11.48
C ASP A 128 15.01 16.80 -10.65
N GLY A 129 15.40 15.61 -11.08
CA GLY A 129 15.05 14.35 -10.42
C GLY A 129 16.13 13.92 -9.42
N ILE A 130 15.75 13.72 -8.15
CA ILE A 130 16.63 13.22 -7.10
C ILE A 130 16.12 11.89 -6.60
N LEU A 131 16.95 10.87 -6.74
CA LEU A 131 16.71 9.56 -6.13
C LEU A 131 17.36 9.51 -4.75
N ILE A 132 16.54 9.31 -3.71
CA ILE A 132 16.99 9.14 -2.33
C ILE A 132 16.98 7.65 -1.98
N PRO A 133 18.15 7.06 -1.66
CA PRO A 133 18.22 5.68 -1.22
C PRO A 133 17.61 5.55 0.18
N VAL A 134 16.67 4.62 0.32
CA VAL A 134 15.98 4.30 1.57
C VAL A 134 16.66 3.11 2.22
N LEU A 135 17.01 3.23 3.49
CA LEU A 135 17.57 2.14 4.27
C LEU A 135 16.57 0.98 4.41
N PRO A 136 17.07 -0.27 4.53
CA PRO A 136 16.21 -1.43 4.64
C PRO A 136 15.29 -1.36 5.88
N LYS A 137 14.14 -2.03 5.77
CA LYS A 137 13.13 -2.11 6.84
C LYS A 137 13.69 -2.77 8.10
N SER A 138 13.15 -2.40 9.26
CA SER A 138 13.58 -2.95 10.55
C SER A 138 13.26 -4.45 10.67
N ARG A 139 14.08 -5.21 11.41
CA ARG A 139 13.80 -6.64 11.69
C ARG A 139 12.48 -6.82 12.44
N THR A 140 12.15 -5.90 13.33
CA THR A 140 10.90 -5.90 14.10
C THR A 140 9.68 -5.75 13.20
N TYR A 141 9.78 -4.92 12.16
CA TYR A 141 8.74 -4.79 11.14
C TYR A 141 8.50 -6.12 10.41
N TRP A 142 9.57 -6.79 9.96
CA TRP A 142 9.47 -8.10 9.32
C TRP A 142 8.83 -9.17 10.21
N LEU A 143 9.23 -9.21 11.49
CA LEU A 143 8.62 -10.12 12.48
C LEU A 143 7.12 -9.85 12.61
N TYR A 144 6.73 -8.59 12.81
CA TYR A 144 5.32 -8.19 12.97
C TYR A 144 4.48 -8.55 11.74
N GLN A 145 4.98 -8.26 10.54
CA GLN A 145 4.29 -8.56 9.28
C GLN A 145 4.13 -10.07 9.10
N THR A 146 5.16 -10.85 9.43
CA THR A 146 5.13 -12.32 9.36
C THR A 146 4.13 -12.90 10.36
N THR A 147 4.14 -12.45 11.62
CA THR A 147 3.17 -12.92 12.64
C THR A 147 1.73 -12.55 12.29
N THR A 148 1.51 -11.36 11.72
CA THR A 148 0.16 -10.94 11.28
C THR A 148 -0.32 -11.82 10.13
N PHE A 149 0.54 -12.09 9.15
CA PHE A 149 0.22 -12.94 8.01
C PHE A 149 -0.04 -14.40 8.42
N VAL A 150 0.82 -14.98 9.26
CA VAL A 150 0.64 -16.32 9.82
C VAL A 150 -0.64 -16.38 10.66
N GLY A 151 -0.89 -15.38 11.50
CA GLY A 151 -2.12 -15.29 12.29
C GLY A 151 -3.38 -15.27 11.42
N ALA A 152 -3.38 -14.50 10.33
CA ALA A 152 -4.50 -14.46 9.39
C ALA A 152 -4.75 -15.83 8.74
N ILE A 153 -3.70 -16.53 8.30
CA ILE A 153 -3.81 -17.87 7.70
C ILE A 153 -4.30 -18.90 8.72
N VAL A 154 -3.82 -18.82 9.97
CA VAL A 154 -4.22 -19.74 11.04
C VAL A 154 -5.68 -19.51 11.44
N VAL A 155 -6.12 -18.26 11.54
CA VAL A 155 -7.52 -17.92 11.82
C VAL A 155 -8.44 -18.41 10.70
N GLU A 156 -8.05 -18.23 9.44
CA GLU A 156 -8.81 -18.72 8.29
C GLU A 156 -8.93 -20.25 8.29
N ASN A 157 -7.86 -20.98 8.64
CA ASN A 157 -7.89 -22.44 8.67
C ASN A 157 -8.56 -23.03 9.92
N ASN A 158 -8.45 -22.38 11.09
CA ASN A 158 -8.97 -22.91 12.35
C ASN A 158 -10.38 -22.45 12.71
N TYR A 159 -10.86 -21.31 12.22
CA TYR A 159 -12.21 -20.84 12.54
C TYR A 159 -13.17 -20.98 11.35
N VAL A 160 -12.74 -20.73 10.12
CA VAL A 160 -13.66 -20.73 8.96
C VAL A 160 -13.98 -22.16 8.49
N ARG A 161 -13.01 -23.09 8.55
CA ARG A 161 -13.25 -24.50 8.18
C ARG A 161 -14.20 -25.24 9.12
N PRO A 162 -14.03 -25.24 10.45
CA PRO A 162 -14.96 -25.95 11.32
C PRO A 162 -16.35 -25.31 11.38
N LEU A 163 -16.48 -23.98 11.27
CA LEU A 163 -17.81 -23.34 11.13
C LEU A 163 -18.52 -23.78 9.85
N LEU A 164 -17.81 -23.91 8.73
CA LEU A 164 -18.37 -24.46 7.49
C LEU A 164 -18.73 -25.94 7.58
N ILE A 165 -18.08 -26.71 8.45
CA ILE A 165 -18.41 -28.12 8.71
C ILE A 165 -19.65 -28.22 9.59
N ILE A 166 -19.73 -27.43 10.66
CA ILE A 166 -20.88 -27.38 11.57
C ILE A 166 -22.14 -26.88 10.85
N LEU A 167 -22.04 -25.80 10.05
CA LEU A 167 -23.15 -25.30 9.24
C LEU A 167 -23.60 -26.27 8.14
N ASN A 168 -22.73 -27.19 7.72
CA ASN A 168 -23.08 -28.27 6.78
C ASN A 168 -23.66 -29.52 7.45
N LEU A 169 -23.49 -29.67 8.77
CA LEU A 169 -24.06 -30.74 9.57
C LEU A 169 -25.46 -30.38 10.11
N ILE A 170 -25.79 -29.09 10.17
CA ILE A 170 -27.09 -28.57 10.66
C ILE A 170 -28.14 -28.48 9.52
N ARG A 171 -27.77 -28.78 8.27
CA ARG A 171 -28.64 -28.67 7.09
C ARG A 171 -28.81 -30.01 6.41
#